data_AF-A0A7W4QWI3-F1
#
_entry.id   AF-A0A7W4QWI3-F1
#
_cell.length_a   1.000
_cell.length_b   1.000
_cell.length_c   1.000
_cell.angle_alpha   90.00
_cell.angle_beta   90.00
_cell.angle_gamma   90.00
#
_symmetry.space_group_name_H-M   'P 1'
#
loop_
_entity.id
_entity.type
_entity.pdbx_description
1 polymer ?
#
loop_
_entity_poly.entity_id
_entity_poly.type
_entity_poly.pdbx_seq_one_letter_code
_entity_poly.pdbx_strand_id
1 'polypeptide(L)' 'MAVGPNDVWAMDFVHDQLATGKKLRVLTVVATFSRYVPALDPPHSYRGEDVVQTLGRV' A
#
# COMPACT_ATOMS: atom_id res chain seq x y z
N MET A 1 9.27 -1.83 -18.79
CA MET A 1 8.18 -2.79 -18.44
C MET A 1 8.76 -3.81 -17.49
N ALA A 2 7.99 -4.30 -16.51
CA ALA A 2 8.44 -5.38 -15.63
C ALA A 2 8.55 -6.68 -16.44
N VAL A 3 9.69 -7.37 -16.39
CA VAL A 3 9.96 -8.56 -17.22
C VAL A 3 9.95 -9.84 -16.38
N GLY A 4 10.08 -9.71 -15.05
CA GLY A 4 9.91 -10.82 -14.11
C GLY A 4 9.19 -10.45 -12.81
N PRO A 5 8.92 -11.43 -11.94
CA PRO A 5 8.41 -11.21 -10.59
C PRO A 5 9.33 -10.29 -9.80
N ASN A 6 8.77 -9.44 -8.95
CA ASN A 6 9.47 -8.49 -8.08
C ASN A 6 10.36 -7.43 -8.77
N ASP A 7 10.34 -7.30 -10.10
CA ASP A 7 11.10 -6.28 -10.85
C ASP A 7 10.64 -4.84 -10.57
N VAL A 8 9.32 -4.60 -10.65
CA VAL A 8 8.74 -3.25 -10.55
C VAL A 8 7.46 -3.30 -9.72
N TRP A 9 7.40 -2.38 -8.78
CA TRP A 9 6.32 -2.27 -7.80
C TRP A 9 5.63 -0.92 -8.00
N ALA A 10 4.31 -0.94 -8.03
CA ALA A 10 3.48 0.25 -8.00
C ALA A 10 3.00 0.46 -6.57
N MET A 11 3.11 1.70 -6.08
CA MET A 11 2.67 2.08 -4.74
C MET A 11 1.78 3.32 -4.82
N ASP A 12 0.63 3.28 -4.15
CA ASP A 12 -0.29 4.42 -4.09
C ASP A 12 -1.04 4.48 -2.75
N PHE A 13 -1.69 5.61 -2.46
CA PHE A 13 -2.56 5.78 -1.32
C PHE A 13 -4.02 5.90 -1.73
N VAL A 14 -4.82 4.92 -1.33
CA VAL A 14 -6.28 5.04 -1.37
C VAL A 14 -6.74 5.73 -0.09
N HIS A 15 -7.67 6.67 -0.22
CA HIS A 15 -8.28 7.34 0.93
C HIS A 15 -9.79 7.22 0.88
N ASP A 16 -10.41 7.08 2.06
CA ASP A 16 -11.86 7.02 2.22
C ASP A 16 -12.28 7.76 3.49
N GLN A 17 -13.54 8.20 3.55
CA GLN A 17 -14.12 8.81 4.74
C GLN A 17 -15.27 7.95 5.26
N LEU A 18 -15.10 7.44 6.47
CA LEU A 18 -16.13 6.65 7.15
C LEU A 18 -17.36 7.52 7.45
N ALA A 19 -18.51 6.88 7.62
CA ALA A 19 -19.77 7.54 8.03
C ALA A 19 -19.64 8.35 9.34
N THR A 20 -18.65 8.01 10.18
CA THR A 20 -18.32 8.74 11.42
C THR A 20 -17.47 9.99 11.18
N GLY A 21 -17.18 10.35 9.93
CA GLY A 21 -16.34 11.48 9.53
C GLY A 21 -14.83 11.20 9.58
N LYS A 22 -14.41 10.03 10.08
CA LYS A 22 -13.00 9.65 10.20
C LYS A 22 -12.41 9.31 8.83
N LYS A 23 -11.27 9.92 8.51
CA LYS A 23 -10.53 9.64 7.27
C LYS A 23 -9.64 8.42 7.45
N LEU A 24 -9.71 7.50 6.50
CA LEU A 24 -8.80 6.37 6.37
C LEU A 24 -7.87 6.62 5.20
N ARG A 25 -6.61 6.17 5.35
CA ARG A 25 -5.62 6.14 4.28
C ARG A 25 -5.01 4.75 4.30
N VAL A 26 -4.94 4.13 3.14
CA VAL A 26 -4.44 2.76 2.95
C VAL A 26 -3.33 2.81 1.92
N LEU A 27 -2.14 2.35 2.29
CA LEU A 27 -1.07 2.13 1.32
C LEU A 27 -1.39 0.86 0.55
N THR A 28 -1.39 0.95 -0.76
CA THR A 28 -1.51 -0.20 -1.66
C THR A 28 -0.18 -0.41 -2.37
N VAL A 29 0.29 -1.66 -2.36
CA VAL A 29 1.53 -2.06 -3.03
C VAL A 29 1.18 -3.21 -3.97
N VAL A 30 1.56 -3.09 -5.24
CA VAL A 30 1.22 -4.07 -6.28
C VAL A 30 2.44 -4.39 -7.13
N ALA A 31 2.74 -5.67 -7.30
CA ALA A 31 3.74 -6.13 -8.26
C ALA A 31 3.21 -5.95 -9.69
N THR A 32 3.95 -5.20 -10.51
CA THR A 32 3.48 -4.83 -11.86
C THR A 32 3.40 -6.04 -12.80
N PHE A 33 4.27 -7.04 -12.60
CA PHE A 33 4.33 -8.25 -13.43
C PHE A 33 3.20 -9.24 -13.13
N SER A 34 3.01 -9.60 -11.85
CA SER A 34 2.06 -10.64 -11.44
C SER A 34 0.72 -10.12 -10.93
N ARG A 35 0.57 -8.79 -10.77
CA ARG A 35 -0.56 -8.13 -10.07
C ARG A 35 -0.76 -8.60 -8.63
N TYR A 36 0.26 -9.21 -8.03
CA TYR A 36 0.25 -9.62 -6.62
C TYR A 36 0.24 -8.40 -5.70
N VAL A 37 -0.54 -8.45 -4.62
CA VAL A 37 -0.71 -7.36 -3.65
C VAL A 37 -0.13 -7.80 -2.31
N PRO A 38 1.15 -7.53 -2.03
CA PRO A 38 1.79 -7.97 -0.80
C PRO A 38 1.40 -7.16 0.45
N ALA A 39 0.95 -5.90 0.27
CA ALA A 39 0.57 -5.03 1.39
C ALA A 39 -0.74 -4.27 1.11
N LEU A 40 -1.65 -4.36 2.08
CA LEU A 40 -2.90 -3.60 2.14
C LEU A 40 -3.28 -3.42 3.61
N ASP A 41 -2.66 -2.43 4.26
CA ASP A 41 -2.89 -2.15 5.67
C ASP A 41 -3.72 -0.88 5.84
N PRO A 42 -4.85 -0.90 6.58
CA PRO A 42 -5.62 0.29 6.93
C PRO A 42 -5.34 0.77 8.36
N PRO A 43 -4.19 1.43 8.65
CA PRO A 43 -4.03 2.11 9.91
C PRO A 43 -4.90 3.38 9.93
N HIS A 44 -5.35 3.74 11.13
CA HIS A 44 -6.17 4.94 11.34
C HIS A 44 -5.46 6.26 11.00
N SER A 45 -4.13 6.24 10.86
CA SER A 45 -3.30 7.30 10.30
C SER A 45 -2.08 6.67 9.63
N TYR A 46 -1.68 7.16 8.46
CA TYR A 46 -0.47 6.72 7.76
C TYR A 46 0.59 7.83 7.83
N ARG A 47 1.70 7.54 8.49
CA ARG A 47 2.93 8.35 8.54
C ARG A 47 4.04 7.68 7.72
N GLY A 48 5.12 8.41 7.46
CA GLY A 48 6.27 7.86 6.73
C GLY A 48 6.90 6.65 7.44
N GLU A 49 6.92 6.64 8.78
CA GLU A 49 7.38 5.51 9.59
C GLU A 49 6.55 4.24 9.38
N ASP A 50 5.22 4.39 9.21
CA ASP A 50 4.32 3.27 8.93
C ASP A 50 4.62 2.66 7.55
N VAL A 51 4.95 3.48 6.55
CA VAL A 51 5.36 2.99 5.21
C VAL A 51 6.60 2.13 5.29
N VAL A 52 7.62 2.58 6.04
CA VAL A 52 8.87 1.84 6.22
C VAL A 52 8.62 0.51 6.94
N GLN A 53 7.77 0.51 7.97
CA GLN A 53 7.40 -0.73 8.66
C GLN A 53 6.64 -1.72 7.77
N THR A 54 5.67 -1.24 6.99
CA THR A 54 4.91 -2.08 6.06
C THR A 54 5.82 -2.69 5.00
N LEU A 55 6.72 -1.88 4.42
CA LEU A 55 7.69 -2.36 3.43
C LEU A 55 8.73 -3.33 4.02
N GLY A 56 9.12 -3.19 5.29
CA GLY A 56 10.07 -4.11 5.92
C GLY A 56 9.51 -5.51 6.19
N ARG A 57 8.20 -5.73 6.04
CA ARG A 57 7.52 -7.02 6.27
C ARG A 57 7.22 -7.77 4.97
N VAL A 58 7.50 -7.15 3.83
CA VAL A 58 7.19 -7.62 2.48
C VAL A 58 8.48 -8.00 1.76
#